data_AF-A0A2D9DLD8-F1
#
_entry.id   AF-A0A2D9DLD8-F1
#
_cell.length_a   1.000
_cell.length_b   1.000
_cell.length_c   1.000
_cell.angle_alpha   90.00
_cell.angle_beta   90.00
_cell.angle_gamma   90.00
#
_symmetry.space_group_name_H-M   'P 1'
#
loop_
_entity.id
_entity.type
_entity.pdbx_description
1 polymer ?
#
loop_
_entity_poly.entity_id
_entity_poly.type
_entity_poly.pdbx_seq_one_letter_code
_entity_poly.pdbx_strand_id
1 'polypeptide(L)'
;KPFKNIAYECIVKGDDKYLSIAAASILAKTYRDEYMESIHEEYPMYNWKKNKGYPTKEHREAIRKYGITKYHRKSFKLLPEQLELEL
;
A
#
# COMPACT_ATOMS: atom_id res chain seq x y z
N LYS A 1 -1.02 -8.93 18.00
CA LYS A 1 -1.15 -8.95 19.48
C LYS A 1 -2.58 -8.52 19.83
N PRO A 2 -3.25 -9.14 20.81
CA PRO A 2 -4.56 -8.69 21.28
C PRO A 2 -4.48 -7.21 21.68
N PHE A 3 -5.45 -6.42 21.22
CA PHE A 3 -5.55 -5.03 21.63
C PHE A 3 -6.30 -4.96 22.96
N LYS A 4 -5.64 -4.40 24.00
CA LYS A 4 -6.25 -4.11 25.31
C LYS A 4 -7.04 -5.27 25.94
N ASN A 5 -6.67 -6.53 25.66
CA ASN A 5 -7.38 -7.73 26.11
C ASN A 5 -8.87 -7.79 25.72
N ILE A 6 -9.26 -7.15 24.62
CA ILE A 6 -10.61 -7.27 24.08
C ILE A 6 -10.75 -8.65 23.45
N ALA A 7 -11.83 -9.37 23.78
CA ALA A 7 -12.16 -10.64 23.13
C ALA A 7 -12.35 -10.43 21.62
N TYR A 8 -11.71 -11.26 20.81
CA TYR A 8 -11.76 -11.15 19.36
C TYR A 8 -11.73 -12.52 18.70
N GLU A 9 -12.23 -12.58 17.47
CA GLU A 9 -12.13 -13.73 16.60
C GLU A 9 -11.68 -13.27 15.21
N CYS A 10 -10.87 -14.09 14.53
CA CYS A 10 -10.39 -13.79 13.18
C CYS A 10 -11.15 -14.63 12.15
N ILE A 11 -11.98 -13.97 11.35
CA ILE A 11 -12.78 -14.63 10.31
C ILE A 11 -12.08 -14.48 8.96
N VAL A 12 -11.78 -15.60 8.30
CA VAL A 12 -11.27 -15.61 6.92
C VAL A 12 -12.35 -15.09 5.97
N LYS A 13 -12.01 -14.04 5.19
CA LYS A 13 -12.94 -13.30 4.32
C LYS A 13 -14.18 -12.80 5.08
N GLY A 14 -13.94 -12.18 6.24
CA GLY A 14 -15.01 -11.69 7.10
C GLY A 14 -15.83 -10.57 6.48
N ASP A 15 -15.23 -9.78 5.59
CA ASP A 15 -15.88 -8.75 4.78
C ASP A 15 -16.97 -9.29 3.86
N ASP A 16 -16.79 -10.47 3.29
CA ASP A 16 -17.81 -11.13 2.47
C ASP A 16 -18.96 -11.76 3.29
N LYS A 17 -18.78 -11.88 4.62
CA LYS A 17 -19.67 -12.66 5.51
C LYS A 17 -20.39 -11.82 6.55
N TYR A 18 -19.78 -10.73 7.02
CA TYR A 18 -20.27 -9.92 8.14
C TYR A 18 -20.31 -8.45 7.73
N LEU A 19 -21.49 -7.84 7.84
CA LEU A 19 -21.72 -6.44 7.45
C LEU A 19 -20.86 -5.44 8.24
N SER A 20 -20.57 -5.72 9.51
CA SER A 20 -19.69 -4.88 10.33
C SER A 20 -18.25 -4.87 9.80
N ILE A 21 -17.74 -6.03 9.35
CA ILE A 21 -16.40 -6.15 8.77
C ILE A 21 -16.38 -5.52 7.37
N ALA A 22 -17.44 -5.69 6.58
CA ALA A 22 -17.61 -5.04 5.29
C ALA A 22 -17.58 -3.51 5.42
N ALA A 23 -18.37 -2.95 6.34
CA ALA A 23 -18.43 -1.52 6.61
C ALA A 23 -17.06 -0.96 7.05
N ALA A 24 -16.36 -1.66 7.95
CA ALA A 24 -15.01 -1.28 8.36
C ALA A 24 -14.02 -1.30 7.18
N SER A 25 -14.14 -2.28 6.27
CA SER A 25 -13.29 -2.41 5.09
C SER A 25 -13.52 -1.28 4.08
N ILE A 26 -14.78 -0.86 3.89
CA ILE A 26 -15.14 0.29 3.05
C ILE A 26 -14.51 1.57 3.61
N LEU A 27 -14.72 1.86 4.90
CA LEU A 27 -14.16 3.04 5.56
C LEU A 27 -12.63 3.08 5.47
N ALA A 28 -11.97 1.93 5.68
CA ALA A 28 -10.52 1.84 5.58
C ALA A 28 -10.03 2.10 4.14
N LYS A 29 -10.73 1.58 3.14
CA LYS A 29 -10.35 1.71 1.73
C LYS A 29 -10.57 3.13 1.21
N THR A 30 -11.71 3.75 1.50
CA THR A 30 -12.00 5.12 1.05
C THR A 30 -10.99 6.10 1.64
N TYR A 31 -10.76 6.04 2.96
CA TYR A 31 -9.75 6.87 3.62
C TYR A 31 -8.35 6.65 3.03
N ARG A 32 -7.98 5.40 2.75
CA ARG A 32 -6.67 5.11 2.16
C ARG A 32 -6.54 5.70 0.76
N ASP A 33 -7.59 5.64 -0.05
CA ASP A 33 -7.55 6.15 -1.42
C ASP A 33 -7.47 7.67 -1.47
N GLU A 34 -8.19 8.37 -0.59
CA GLU A 34 -8.07 9.82 -0.37
C GLU A 34 -6.66 10.19 0.10
N TYR A 35 -6.11 9.44 1.06
CA TYR A 35 -4.73 9.66 1.52
C TYR A 35 -3.71 9.49 0.40
N MET A 36 -3.87 8.50 -0.48
CA MET A 36 -2.97 8.30 -1.63
C MET A 36 -3.09 9.43 -2.67
N GLU A 37 -4.25 10.08 -2.76
CA GLU A 37 -4.45 11.26 -3.60
C GLU A 37 -3.80 12.50 -3.03
N SER A 38 -3.90 12.75 -1.72
CA SER A 38 -3.23 13.90 -1.10
C SER A 38 -1.71 13.81 -1.21
N ILE A 39 -1.11 12.64 -0.99
CA ILE A 39 0.34 12.50 -1.17
C ILE A 39 0.76 12.54 -2.65
N HIS A 40 -0.15 12.24 -3.58
CA HIS A 40 0.13 12.42 -5.01
C HIS A 40 0.29 13.90 -5.37
N GLU A 41 -0.39 14.81 -4.69
CA GLU A 41 -0.18 16.25 -4.88
C GLU A 41 1.23 16.68 -4.44
N GLU A 42 1.76 16.10 -3.36
CA GLU A 42 3.13 16.36 -2.89
C GLU A 42 4.18 15.69 -3.77
N TYR A 43 3.91 14.48 -4.30
CA TYR A 43 4.83 13.73 -5.15
C TYR A 43 4.14 13.17 -6.41
N PRO A 44 3.81 14.04 -7.39
CA PRO A 44 3.02 13.66 -8.56
C PRO A 44 3.71 12.63 -9.44
N MET A 45 5.04 12.61 -9.44
CA MET A 45 5.87 11.72 -10.26
C MET A 45 5.67 10.22 -9.98
N TYR A 46 5.13 9.83 -8.81
CA TYR A 46 4.89 8.42 -8.46
C TYR A 46 3.49 7.93 -8.82
N ASN A 47 2.62 8.80 -9.36
CA ASN A 47 1.24 8.49 -9.74
C ASN A 47 0.41 7.72 -8.70
N TRP A 48 0.55 8.09 -7.42
CA TRP A 48 -0.14 7.43 -6.31
C TRP A 48 -1.66 7.51 -6.40
N LYS A 49 -2.22 8.53 -7.07
CA LYS A 49 -3.64 8.61 -7.39
C LYS A 49 -4.16 7.36 -8.09
N LYS A 50 -3.37 6.78 -9.00
CA LYS A 50 -3.76 5.59 -9.78
C LYS A 50 -3.29 4.28 -9.16
N ASN A 51 -2.03 4.20 -8.76
CA ASN A 51 -1.47 2.93 -8.27
C ASN A 51 -1.68 2.69 -6.77
N LYS A 52 -2.13 3.69 -6.00
CA LYS A 52 -2.38 3.61 -4.55
C LYS A 52 -1.19 3.03 -3.74
N GLY A 53 0.03 3.15 -4.27
CA GLY A 53 1.28 2.67 -3.66
C GLY A 53 1.57 1.19 -3.90
N TYR A 54 0.80 0.52 -4.74
CA TYR A 54 1.13 -0.83 -5.19
C TYR A 54 2.34 -0.80 -6.14
N PRO A 55 3.16 -1.87 -6.16
CA PRO A 55 4.40 -1.91 -6.92
C PRO A 55 4.16 -2.17 -8.42
N THR A 56 3.37 -1.32 -9.07
CA THR A 56 3.12 -1.35 -10.52
C THR A 56 4.38 -1.01 -11.29
N LYS A 57 4.42 -1.33 -12.59
CA LYS A 57 5.56 -1.00 -13.47
C LYS A 57 5.89 0.50 -13.42
N GLU A 58 4.87 1.34 -13.59
CA GLU A 58 4.97 2.80 -13.51
C GLU A 58 5.53 3.28 -12.15
N HIS A 59 5.05 2.69 -11.04
CA HIS A 59 5.54 3.07 -9.71
C HIS A 59 7.02 2.71 -9.54
N ARG A 60 7.45 1.53 -10.00
CA ARG A 60 8.85 1.11 -9.95
C ARG A 60 9.74 1.96 -10.86
N GLU A 61 9.26 2.34 -12.03
CA GLU A 61 9.97 3.26 -12.93
C GLU A 61 10.15 4.63 -12.30
N ALA A 62 9.11 5.16 -11.64
CA ALA A 62 9.22 6.38 -10.87
C ALA A 62 10.25 6.26 -9.73
N ILE A 63 10.27 5.14 -9.01
CA ILE A 63 11.29 4.88 -7.98
C ILE A 63 12.71 4.85 -8.58
N ARG A 64 12.90 4.22 -9.75
CA ARG A 64 14.21 4.22 -10.42
C ARG A 64 14.66 5.62 -10.81
N LYS A 65 13.72 6.46 -11.27
CA LYS A 65 14.03 7.80 -11.79
C LYS A 65 14.18 8.86 -10.70
N TYR A 66 13.35 8.80 -9.67
CA TYR A 66 13.22 9.86 -8.64
C TYR A 66 13.66 9.41 -7.24
N GLY A 67 14.00 8.13 -7.06
CA GLY A 67 14.38 7.56 -5.78
C GLY A 67 13.17 7.16 -4.91
N ILE A 68 13.41 7.01 -3.62
CA ILE A 68 12.36 6.68 -2.63
C ILE A 68 11.99 7.91 -1.83
N THR A 69 10.78 7.92 -1.27
CA THR A 69 10.27 9.00 -0.41
C THR A 69 10.05 8.52 1.03
N LYS A 70 9.73 9.45 1.95
CA LYS A 70 9.33 9.14 3.33
C LYS A 70 8.12 8.19 3.43
N TYR A 71 7.28 8.14 2.38
CA TYR A 71 6.09 7.30 2.33
C TYR A 71 6.38 5.85 1.86
N HIS A 72 7.56 5.59 1.30
CA HIS A 72 7.94 4.25 0.88
C HIS A 72 8.36 3.39 2.09
N ARG A 73 7.93 2.13 2.08
CA ARG A 73 8.29 1.15 3.11
C ARG A 73 9.69 0.61 2.84
N LYS A 74 10.67 1.07 3.61
CA LYS A 74 12.09 0.68 3.44
C LYS A 74 12.37 -0.80 3.66
N SER A 75 11.52 -1.51 4.41
CA SER A 75 11.65 -2.95 4.62
C SER A 75 11.13 -3.79 3.44
N PHE A 76 10.47 -3.18 2.46
CA PHE A 76 9.94 -3.88 1.29
C PHE A 76 10.96 -3.86 0.15
N LYS A 77 10.95 -4.88 -0.70
CA LYS A 77 11.74 -4.89 -1.93
C LYS A 77 11.12 -3.93 -2.96
N LEU A 78 11.65 -2.71 -3.03
CA LEU A 78 11.10 -1.63 -3.86
C LEU A 78 11.45 -1.80 -5.34
N LEU A 79 12.65 -2.28 -5.63
CA LEU A 79 13.11 -2.62 -6.96
C LEU A 79 13.50 -4.11 -7.00
N PRO A 80 13.20 -4.83 -8.08
CA PRO A 80 13.83 -6.12 -8.29
C PRO A 80 15.33 -5.90 -8.44
N GLU A 81 16.13 -6.46 -7.53
CA GLU A 81 17.57 -6.61 -7.73
C GLU A 81 17.75 -7.53 -8.92
N GLN A 82 18.26 -6.98 -10.02
CA GLN A 82 18.79 -7.80 -11.11
C GLN A 82 20.21 -8.17 -10.70
N LEU A 83 20.44 -9.45 -10.43
CA LEU A 83 21.80 -9.95 -10.29
C LEU A 83 22.40 -10.00 -11.71
N GLU A 84 23.51 -9.31 -11.92
CA GLU A 84 24.31 -9.46 -13.12
C GLU A 84 25.21 -10.69 -12.93
N LEU A 85 25.21 -11.58 -13.93
CA LEU A 85 26.18 -12.68 -13.98
C LEU A 85 27.42 -12.15 -14.68
N GLU A 86 28.58 -12.26 -14.03
CA GLU A 86 29.86 -12.16 -14.73
C GLU A 86 29.99 -13.41 -15.61
N LEU A 87 29.79 -13.24 -16.91
CA LEU A 87 30.04 -14.26 -17.94
C LEU A 87 31.41 -14.02 -18.58
#